data_AF-A0A5K7Z650-F1
#
_entry.id   AF-A0A5K7Z650-F1
#
_cell.length_a   1.000
_cell.length_b   1.000
_cell.length_c   1.000
_cell.angle_alpha   90.00
_cell.angle_beta   90.00
_cell.angle_gamma   90.00
#
_symmetry.space_group_name_H-M   'P 1'
#
loop_
_entity.id
_entity.type
_entity.pdbx_description
1 polymer ?
#
loop_
_entity_poly.entity_id
_entity_poly.type
_entity_poly.pdbx_seq_one_letter_code
_entity_poly.pdbx_strand_id
1 'polypeptide(L)'
;MSYDTNTIDLDQPEIYQQFMKKYLELLRSKLQRSKVMDQNGALREIRYSCGHDHDSRNPNWKPFKYLEQICRKCGYDNMEARGVIEEQIGRCLECECQLLGG
;
A
#
# COMPACT_ATOMS: atom_id res chain seq x y z
N MET A 1 -6.08 12.82 -30.22
CA MET A 1 -6.36 12.17 -28.93
C MET A 1 -5.06 12.21 -28.15
N SER A 2 -4.97 13.10 -27.16
CA SER A 2 -3.81 13.24 -26.29
C SER A 2 -3.84 12.14 -25.24
N TYR A 3 -2.82 11.29 -25.20
CA TYR A 3 -2.61 10.34 -24.12
C TYR A 3 -2.14 11.19 -22.92
N ASP A 4 -2.98 11.31 -21.89
CA ASP A 4 -2.63 12.02 -20.66
C ASP A 4 -1.36 11.40 -20.07
N THR A 5 -0.28 12.17 -20.09
CA THR A 5 1.11 11.80 -19.74
C THR A 5 1.35 11.53 -18.25
N ASN A 6 0.31 11.30 -17.45
CA ASN A 6 0.45 11.24 -16.00
C ASN A 6 1.11 9.97 -15.46
N THR A 7 1.28 8.91 -16.25
CA THR A 7 1.88 7.66 -15.75
C THR A 7 3.40 7.69 -15.65
N ILE A 8 4.07 8.60 -16.36
CA ILE A 8 5.54 8.60 -16.48
C ILE A 8 6.21 9.25 -15.25
N ASP A 9 5.52 10.13 -14.51
CA ASP A 9 6.18 10.97 -13.50
C ASP A 9 6.26 10.35 -12.09
N LEU A 10 5.62 9.19 -11.83
CA LEU A 10 5.62 8.59 -10.50
C LEU A 10 7.00 8.05 -10.08
N ASP A 11 7.91 7.84 -11.03
CA ASP A 11 9.30 7.48 -10.78
C ASP A 11 10.14 8.65 -10.24
N GLN A 12 9.66 9.90 -10.41
CA GLN A 12 10.35 11.08 -9.94
C GLN A 12 10.34 11.13 -8.41
N PRO A 13 11.49 11.28 -7.73
CA PRO A 13 11.59 11.14 -6.29
C PRO A 13 10.60 12.00 -5.49
N GLU A 14 10.38 13.24 -5.90
CA GLU A 14 9.47 14.17 -5.20
C GLU A 14 7.99 13.75 -5.34
N ILE A 15 7.60 13.32 -6.55
CA ILE A 15 6.24 12.89 -6.86
C ILE A 15 5.97 11.55 -6.17
N TYR A 16 6.91 10.61 -6.26
CA TYR A 16 6.89 9.35 -5.54
C TYR A 16 6.70 9.57 -4.04
N GLN A 17 7.51 10.44 -3.43
CA GLN A 17 7.43 10.72 -2.00
C GLN A 17 6.07 11.30 -1.60
N GLN A 18 5.51 12.22 -2.38
CA GLN A 18 4.19 12.78 -2.12
C GLN A 18 3.08 11.75 -2.28
N PHE A 19 3.15 10.92 -3.32
CA PHE A 19 2.21 9.83 -3.55
C PHE A 19 2.25 8.84 -2.39
N MET A 20 3.44 8.35 -2.04
CA MET A 20 3.63 7.37 -0.97
C MET A 20 3.18 7.91 0.39
N LYS A 21 3.41 9.20 0.67
CA LYS A 21 2.88 9.82 1.90
C LYS A 21 1.37 9.69 1.99
N LYS A 22 0.64 10.12 0.94
CA LYS A 22 -0.83 10.03 0.89
C LYS A 22 -1.31 8.59 0.94
N TYR A 23 -0.59 7.68 0.29
CA TYR A 23 -0.94 6.27 0.25
C TYR A 23 -0.78 5.61 1.62
N LEU A 24 0.35 5.81 2.30
CA LEU A 24 0.59 5.29 3.65
C LEU A 24 -0.38 5.88 4.67
N GLU A 25 -0.75 7.16 4.54
CA GLU A 25 -1.81 7.78 5.37
C GLU A 25 -3.18 7.11 5.14
N LEU A 26 -3.54 6.86 3.88
CA LEU A 26 -4.77 6.13 3.55
C LEU A 26 -4.75 4.73 4.17
N LEU A 27 -3.65 3.98 4.02
CA LEU A 27 -3.50 2.64 4.58
C LEU A 27 -3.65 2.63 6.11
N ARG A 28 -2.99 3.55 6.82
CA ARG A 28 -3.11 3.67 8.28
C ARG A 28 -4.55 3.96 8.74
N SER A 29 -5.35 4.64 7.91
CA SER A 29 -6.76 4.93 8.21
C SER A 29 -7.72 3.78 7.89
N LYS A 30 -7.29 2.80 7.09
CA LYS A 30 -8.15 1.72 6.58
C LYS A 30 -7.79 0.32 7.07
N LEU A 31 -6.52 0.07 7.33
CA LEU A 31 -6.05 -1.22 7.81
C LEU A 31 -6.34 -1.39 9.30
N GLN A 32 -6.52 -2.64 9.71
CA GLN A 32 -6.72 -2.97 11.11
C GLN A 32 -5.41 -2.78 11.86
N ARG A 33 -5.46 -2.01 12.94
CA ARG A 33 -4.32 -1.76 13.82
C ARG A 33 -4.43 -2.64 15.06
N SER A 34 -3.42 -3.47 15.29
CA SER A 34 -3.32 -4.28 16.51
C SER A 34 -2.08 -3.88 17.32
N LYS A 35 -2.21 -3.97 18.64
CA LYS A 35 -1.10 -3.77 19.58
C LYS A 35 -0.59 -5.15 19.97
N VAL A 36 0.70 -5.40 19.74
CA VAL A 36 1.36 -6.59 20.25
C VAL A 36 1.99 -6.19 21.57
N MET A 37 1.56 -6.86 22.63
CA MET A 37 2.08 -6.68 23.97
C MET A 37 3.20 -7.71 24.22
N ASP A 38 4.20 -7.36 25.01
CA ASP A 38 5.16 -8.33 25.52
C ASP A 38 4.57 -9.15 26.67
N GLN A 39 5.37 -10.08 27.21
CA GLN A 39 4.96 -10.95 28.33
C GLN A 39 4.65 -10.17 29.61
N ASN A 40 5.13 -8.92 29.73
CA ASN A 40 4.92 -8.05 30.88
C ASN A 40 3.74 -7.07 30.66
N GLY A 41 3.04 -7.18 29.54
CA GLY A 41 1.95 -6.27 29.19
C GLY A 41 2.42 -4.87 28.76
N ALA A 42 3.70 -4.70 28.41
CA ALA A 42 4.21 -3.49 27.78
C ALA A 42 3.99 -3.53 26.26
N LEU A 43 3.73 -2.37 25.65
CA LEU A 43 3.57 -2.28 24.20
C LEU A 43 4.90 -2.59 23.51
N ARG A 44 4.95 -3.70 22.78
CA ARG A 44 6.13 -4.10 22.00
C ARG A 44 6.12 -3.47 20.62
N GLU A 45 5.02 -3.62 19.90
CA GLU A 45 4.89 -3.15 18.53
C GLU A 45 3.44 -2.91 18.12
N ILE A 46 3.25 -2.15 17.05
CA ILE A 46 1.97 -1.94 16.38
C ILE A 46 2.04 -2.66 15.04
N ARG A 47 1.11 -3.57 14.79
CA ARG A 47 0.97 -4.24 13.49
C ARG A 47 -0.24 -3.72 12.74
N TYR A 48 -0.12 -3.70 11.42
CA TYR A 48 -1.21 -3.39 10.51
C TYR A 48 -1.56 -4.64 9.72
N SER A 49 -2.84 -4.95 9.55
CA SER A 49 -3.28 -6.06 8.70
C SER A 49 -4.45 -5.63 7.81
N CYS A 50 -4.60 -6.31 6.67
CA CYS A 50 -5.79 -6.15 5.82
C CYS A 50 -7.03 -6.88 6.38
N GLY A 51 -6.90 -7.55 7.54
CA GLY A 51 -7.98 -8.27 8.21
C GLY A 51 -8.36 -9.61 7.58
N HIS A 52 -7.62 -10.07 6.59
CA HIS A 52 -7.88 -11.30 5.84
C HIS A 52 -6.60 -12.10 5.63
N ASP A 53 -6.71 -13.42 5.61
CA ASP A 53 -5.61 -14.30 5.21
C ASP A 53 -5.22 -14.01 3.77
N HIS A 54 -3.91 -13.88 3.51
CA HIS A 54 -3.32 -13.69 2.18
C HIS A 54 -3.34 -14.98 1.37
N ASP A 55 -4.53 -15.54 1.20
CA ASP A 55 -4.80 -16.75 0.42
C ASP A 55 -5.65 -16.38 -0.79
N SER A 56 -5.20 -16.72 -1.99
CA SER A 56 -5.93 -16.45 -3.23
C SER A 56 -7.30 -17.13 -3.29
N ARG A 57 -7.54 -18.16 -2.46
CA ARG A 57 -8.82 -18.83 -2.32
C ARG A 57 -9.80 -18.07 -1.42
N ASN A 58 -9.34 -17.07 -0.68
CA ASN A 58 -10.19 -16.22 0.16
C ASN A 58 -10.80 -15.10 -0.70
N PRO A 59 -12.11 -15.15 -1.03
CA PRO A 59 -12.74 -14.16 -1.91
C PRO A 59 -12.84 -12.76 -1.27
N ASN A 60 -12.67 -12.66 0.05
CA ASN A 60 -12.66 -11.39 0.76
C ASN A 60 -11.28 -10.72 0.74
N TRP A 61 -10.22 -11.48 0.44
CA TRP A 61 -8.90 -10.92 0.27
C TRP A 61 -8.83 -10.20 -1.07
N LYS A 62 -8.82 -8.86 -1.00
CA LYS A 62 -8.72 -7.97 -2.16
C LYS A 62 -7.38 -7.24 -2.08
N PRO A 63 -6.30 -7.83 -2.59
CA PRO A 63 -4.99 -7.20 -2.55
C PRO A 63 -5.01 -5.89 -3.35
N PHE A 64 -4.30 -4.88 -2.87
CA PHE A 64 -4.12 -3.57 -3.55
C PHE A 64 -5.40 -2.77 -3.81
N LYS A 65 -6.48 -3.04 -3.08
CA LYS A 65 -7.74 -2.28 -3.19
C LYS A 65 -7.54 -0.78 -2.91
N TYR A 66 -6.71 -0.42 -1.93
CA TYR A 66 -6.46 0.98 -1.62
C TYR A 66 -5.45 1.62 -2.57
N LEU A 67 -4.53 0.84 -3.16
CA LEU A 67 -3.71 1.29 -4.28
C LEU A 67 -4.60 1.71 -5.46
N GLU A 68 -5.53 0.85 -5.89
CA GLU A 68 -6.49 1.19 -6.95
C GLU A 68 -7.25 2.48 -6.63
N GLN A 69 -7.68 2.63 -5.37
CA GLN A 69 -8.41 3.82 -4.94
C GLN A 69 -7.57 5.10 -5.06
N ILE A 70 -6.31 5.09 -4.63
CA ILE A 70 -5.47 6.30 -4.68
C ILE A 70 -4.96 6.58 -6.10
N CYS A 71 -4.61 5.54 -6.87
CA CYS A 71 -4.25 5.67 -8.27
C CYS A 71 -5.38 6.32 -9.07
N ARG A 72 -6.62 5.88 -8.89
CA ARG A 72 -7.80 6.51 -9.52
C ARG A 72 -7.98 7.98 -9.13
N LYS A 73 -7.64 8.36 -7.89
CA LYS A 73 -7.72 9.76 -7.42
C LYS A 73 -6.61 10.64 -8.01
N CYS A 74 -5.44 10.06 -8.22
CA CYS A 74 -4.25 10.77 -8.71
C CYS A 74 -4.08 10.68 -10.23
N GLY A 75 -4.88 9.87 -10.93
CA GLY A 75 -4.77 9.68 -12.38
C GLY A 75 -3.65 8.74 -12.81
N TYR A 76 -3.21 7.85 -11.92
CA TYR A 76 -2.21 6.82 -12.24
C TYR A 76 -2.86 5.49 -12.59
N ASP A 77 -2.20 4.70 -13.43
CA ASP A 77 -2.50 3.28 -13.58
C ASP A 77 -2.01 2.51 -12.34
N ASN A 78 -2.85 1.62 -11.81
CA ASN A 78 -2.54 0.91 -10.58
C ASN A 78 -1.50 -0.21 -10.76
N MET A 79 -1.39 -0.80 -11.96
CA MET A 79 -0.36 -1.81 -12.24
C MET A 79 1.00 -1.15 -12.40
N GLU A 80 1.09 -0.03 -13.13
CA GLU A 80 2.34 0.72 -13.28
C GLU A 80 2.79 1.32 -11.94
N ALA A 81 1.86 1.92 -11.18
CA ALA A 81 2.19 2.46 -9.85
C ALA A 81 2.69 1.37 -8.89
N ARG A 82 2.10 0.16 -8.94
CA ARG A 82 2.60 -0.97 -8.17
C ARG A 82 4.02 -1.34 -8.58
N GLY A 83 4.30 -1.41 -9.89
CA GLY A 83 5.63 -1.71 -10.41
C GLY A 83 6.69 -0.73 -9.88
N VAL A 84 6.40 0.57 -9.96
CA VAL A 84 7.29 1.62 -9.42
C VAL A 84 7.50 1.44 -7.91
N ILE A 85 6.44 1.20 -7.14
CA ILE A 85 6.56 0.99 -5.69
C ILE A 85 7.43 -0.23 -5.39
N GLU A 86 7.18 -1.37 -6.05
CA GLU A 86 7.91 -2.63 -5.84
C GLU A 86 9.39 -2.50 -6.23
N GLU A 87 9.70 -1.77 -7.29
CA GLU A 87 11.06 -1.44 -7.71
C GLU A 87 11.77 -0.56 -6.65
N GLN A 88 11.12 0.51 -6.18
CA GLN A 88 11.68 1.43 -5.20
C GLN A 88 11.91 0.78 -3.82
N ILE A 89 11.04 -0.16 -3.40
CA ILE A 89 11.24 -0.93 -2.16
C ILE A 89 12.15 -2.16 -2.34
N GLY A 90 12.46 -2.54 -3.58
CA GLY A 90 13.30 -3.69 -3.93
C GLY A 90 12.66 -5.05 -3.65
N ARG A 91 11.33 -5.17 -3.61
CA ARG A 91 10.61 -6.44 -3.42
C ARG A 91 9.19 -6.41 -3.95
N CYS A 92 8.68 -7.58 -4.32
CA CYS A 92 7.28 -7.76 -4.67
C CYS A 92 6.39 -7.73 -3.42
N LEU A 93 5.21 -7.13 -3.56
CA LEU A 93 4.17 -7.12 -2.54
C LEU A 93 3.12 -8.14 -2.91
N GLU A 94 2.56 -8.83 -1.91
CA GLU A 94 1.35 -9.64 -2.09
C GLU A 94 0.11 -8.85 -1.65
N CYS A 95 0.29 -7.96 -0.68
CA CYS A 95 -0.76 -7.09 -0.16
C CYS A 95 -0.19 -5.75 0.27
N GLU A 96 -0.99 -4.69 0.14
CA GLU A 96 -0.65 -3.33 0.54
C GLU A 96 -0.37 -3.16 2.04
N CYS A 97 -0.84 -4.07 2.91
CA CYS A 97 -0.51 -4.01 4.33
C CYS A 97 0.98 -4.29 4.62
N GLN A 98 1.68 -5.00 3.73
CA GLN A 98 3.11 -5.28 3.86
C GLN A 98 3.97 -4.00 3.82
N LEU A 99 3.43 -2.89 3.31
CA LEU A 99 4.08 -1.57 3.35
C LEU A 99 4.15 -0.97 4.76
N LEU A 100 3.32 -1.45 5.69
CA LEU A 100 3.28 -1.01 7.09
C LEU A 100 3.77 -2.09 8.06
N GLY A 101 4.54 -3.07 7.57
CA GLY A 101 5.02 -4.20 8.36
C GLY A 101 3.95 -5.26 8.63
N GLY A 102 2.91 -5.32 7.79
CA GLY A 102 1.90 -6.38 7.77
C GLY A 102 2.47 -7.71 7.31
#